data_AF-A0A0C5C768-F1
#
_entry.id   AF-A0A0C5C768-F1
#
_cell.length_a   1.000
_cell.length_b   1.000
_cell.length_c   1.000
_cell.angle_alpha   90.00
_cell.angle_beta   90.00
_cell.angle_gamma   90.00
#
_symmetry.space_group_name_H-M   'P 1'
#
loop_
_entity.id
_entity.type
_entity.pdbx_description
1 polymer ?
#
loop_
_entity_poly.entity_id
_entity_poly.type
_entity_poly.pdbx_seq_one_letter_code
_entity_poly.pdbx_strand_id
1 'polypeptide(L)'
;MGISEKIKDIMSKYLSTEKIEVLTMEYRELKNTIDRNSKNYFDKTKLVITTTDLPSSFSIPHVNIYNMLDAEGISNLWSLIYNDISRNSFDKMIQELLKLFSIQGVVDRLKFLNPVVVINEVENVLTKYENYYRITFTGKVKLNLYMHIALMIERLFISREEKEDIKEKLSEPEAEFYVTSKNIFKPMENNYNIMVSQYEISLLYQLIGPFIQK
;
A
#
# COMPACT_ATOMS: atom_id res chain seq x y z
N MET A 1 3.64 -5.49 18.08
CA MET A 1 3.56 -4.02 17.90
C MET A 1 2.26 -3.70 17.19
N GLY A 2 1.49 -2.73 17.73
CA GLY A 2 0.28 -2.24 17.07
C GLY A 2 0.59 -1.45 15.80
N ILE A 3 -0.45 -1.16 15.00
CA ILE A 3 -0.30 -0.37 13.76
C ILE A 3 0.22 1.04 14.03
N SER A 4 -0.18 1.65 15.15
CA SER A 4 0.27 2.98 15.59
C SER A 4 1.80 3.04 15.79
N GLU A 5 2.38 2.03 16.43
CA GLU A 5 3.84 1.93 16.62
C GLU A 5 4.57 1.78 15.27
N LYS A 6 4.05 0.96 14.36
CA LYS A 6 4.65 0.82 13.02
C LYS A 6 4.58 2.12 12.21
N ILE A 7 3.49 2.86 12.32
CA ILE A 7 3.36 4.19 11.68
C ILE A 7 4.35 5.16 12.31
N LYS A 8 4.48 5.18 13.64
CA LYS A 8 5.48 5.98 14.35
C LYS A 8 6.89 5.68 13.87
N ASP A 9 7.26 4.41 13.76
CA ASP A 9 8.59 4.00 13.29
C ASP A 9 8.87 4.51 11.88
N ILE A 10 7.91 4.35 10.95
CA ILE A 10 8.02 4.84 9.58
C ILE A 10 8.16 6.37 9.57
N MET A 11 7.28 7.09 10.24
CA MET A 11 7.31 8.56 10.23
C MET A 11 8.59 9.12 10.86
N SER A 12 9.02 8.55 11.99
CA SER A 12 10.22 8.98 12.72
C SER A 12 11.50 8.78 11.92
N LYS A 13 11.53 7.82 10.99
CA LYS A 13 12.64 7.59 10.07
C LYS A 13 12.85 8.73 9.08
N TYR A 14 11.79 9.47 8.73
CA TYR A 14 11.81 10.47 7.66
C TYR A 14 11.63 11.91 8.13
N LEU A 15 10.94 12.13 9.24
CA LEU A 15 10.76 13.45 9.85
C LEU A 15 12.06 13.95 10.48
N SER A 16 12.18 15.28 10.57
CA SER A 16 13.28 15.93 11.28
C SER A 16 13.17 15.69 12.80
N THR A 17 13.92 14.72 13.32
CA THR A 17 13.87 14.29 14.73
C THR A 17 14.25 15.39 15.73
N GLU A 18 14.98 16.42 15.29
CA GLU A 18 15.31 17.60 16.12
C GLU A 18 14.12 18.56 16.29
N LYS A 19 13.10 18.47 15.42
CA LYS A 19 11.96 19.41 15.37
C LYS A 19 10.63 18.79 15.76
N ILE A 20 10.46 17.50 15.47
CA ILE A 20 9.21 16.77 15.70
C ILE A 20 9.51 15.46 16.40
N GLU A 21 8.80 15.23 17.49
CA GLU A 21 8.68 13.93 18.14
C GLU A 21 7.36 13.27 17.70
N VAL A 22 7.40 11.98 17.38
CA VAL A 22 6.21 11.19 17.03
C VAL A 22 5.85 10.31 18.21
N LEU A 23 4.66 10.52 18.76
CA LEU A 23 4.14 9.82 19.93
C LEU A 23 2.92 8.98 19.54
N THR A 24 2.73 7.87 20.25
CA THR A 24 1.55 7.00 20.14
C THR A 24 0.65 7.22 21.35
N MET A 25 -0.66 7.14 21.11
CA MET A 25 -1.70 7.28 22.14
C MET A 25 -2.87 6.35 21.80
N GLU A 26 -3.48 5.77 22.83
CA GLU A 26 -4.68 4.95 22.67
C GLU A 26 -5.90 5.82 22.30
N TYR A 27 -6.72 5.35 21.37
CA TYR A 27 -7.87 6.13 20.87
C TYR A 27 -8.84 6.55 21.98
N ARG A 28 -9.04 5.70 22.98
CA ARG A 28 -9.90 5.99 24.13
C ARG A 28 -9.35 7.17 24.96
N GLU A 29 -8.03 7.25 25.12
CA GLU A 29 -7.38 8.34 25.84
C GLU A 29 -7.47 9.64 25.05
N LEU A 30 -7.26 9.58 23.73
CA LEU A 30 -7.46 10.71 22.82
C LEU A 30 -8.88 11.26 22.96
N LYS A 31 -9.89 10.40 22.84
CA LYS A 31 -11.30 10.81 22.95
C LYS A 31 -11.62 11.45 24.30
N ASN A 32 -11.18 10.83 25.40
CA ASN A 32 -11.37 11.39 26.75
C ASN A 32 -10.70 12.77 26.90
N THR A 33 -9.53 12.97 26.30
CA THR A 33 -8.79 14.24 26.37
C THR A 33 -9.50 15.34 25.57
N ILE A 34 -10.06 14.97 24.41
CA ILE A 34 -10.91 15.84 23.57
C ILE A 34 -12.18 16.23 24.32
N ASP A 35 -12.92 15.25 24.84
CA ASP A 35 -14.21 15.47 25.53
C ASP A 35 -14.05 16.36 26.77
N ARG A 36 -12.91 16.26 27.47
CA ARG A 36 -12.59 17.07 28.65
C ARG A 36 -12.14 18.49 28.32
N ASN A 37 -12.01 18.86 27.03
CA ASN A 37 -11.46 20.15 26.60
C ASN A 37 -10.17 20.50 27.36
N SER A 38 -9.26 19.52 27.46
CA SER A 38 -7.97 19.71 28.15
C SER A 38 -7.09 20.61 27.30
N LYS A 39 -7.41 21.92 27.25
CA LYS A 39 -6.90 22.90 26.28
C LYS A 39 -5.39 22.83 26.13
N ASN A 40 -4.69 22.63 27.25
CA ASN A 40 -3.23 22.71 27.28
C ASN A 40 -2.52 21.41 26.87
N TYR A 41 -3.22 20.27 26.80
CA TYR A 41 -2.58 18.99 26.54
C TYR A 41 -1.96 18.95 25.13
N PHE A 42 -2.63 19.57 24.17
CA PHE A 42 -2.24 19.57 22.77
C PHE A 42 -1.58 20.87 22.30
N ASP A 43 -1.22 21.79 23.21
CA ASP A 43 -0.64 23.11 22.86
C ASP A 43 0.60 23.00 21.95
N LYS A 44 1.36 21.91 22.09
CA LYS A 44 2.55 21.63 21.29
C LYS A 44 2.33 20.59 20.18
N THR A 45 1.09 20.14 20.00
CA THR A 45 0.75 19.10 19.00
C THR A 45 0.47 19.77 17.65
N LYS A 46 1.31 19.46 16.66
CA LYS A 46 1.14 19.96 15.29
C LYS A 46 0.08 19.18 14.50
N LEU A 47 0.02 17.86 14.70
CA LEU A 47 -0.77 16.94 13.89
C LEU A 47 -1.17 15.71 14.70
N VAL A 48 -2.42 15.27 14.54
CA VAL A 48 -2.89 13.98 15.03
C VAL A 48 -3.19 13.05 13.85
N ILE A 49 -2.72 11.81 13.93
CA ILE A 49 -2.96 10.79 12.91
C ILE A 49 -3.79 9.68 13.53
N THR A 50 -4.87 9.31 12.85
CA THR A 50 -5.81 8.29 13.35
C THR A 50 -6.16 7.28 12.26
N THR A 51 -6.75 6.17 12.67
CA THR A 51 -7.37 5.18 11.77
C THR A 51 -8.89 5.36 11.66
N THR A 52 -9.44 6.36 12.35
CA THR A 52 -10.86 6.65 12.44
C THR A 52 -11.03 8.15 12.43
N ASP A 53 -12.03 8.63 11.70
CA ASP A 53 -12.27 10.05 11.58
C ASP A 53 -12.57 10.65 12.95
N LEU A 54 -11.96 11.81 13.21
CA LEU A 54 -12.20 12.59 14.42
C LEU A 54 -13.38 13.53 14.18
N PRO A 55 -14.12 13.92 15.25
CA PRO A 55 -15.23 14.85 15.12
C PRO A 55 -14.74 16.20 14.59
N SER A 56 -15.57 16.86 13.77
CA SER A 56 -15.25 18.15 13.16
C SER A 56 -14.99 19.27 14.18
N SER A 57 -15.43 19.09 15.43
CA SER A 57 -15.15 19.99 16.55
C SER A 57 -13.70 19.91 17.06
N PHE A 58 -12.90 18.95 16.57
CA PHE A 58 -11.51 18.81 16.97
C PHE A 58 -10.64 19.87 16.30
N SER A 59 -10.06 20.75 17.11
CA SER A 59 -9.38 21.97 16.63
C SER A 59 -7.95 21.75 16.14
N ILE A 60 -7.33 20.61 16.48
CA ILE A 60 -5.96 20.31 16.06
C ILE A 60 -6.00 19.68 14.67
N PRO A 61 -5.07 20.05 13.77
CA PRO A 61 -4.96 19.40 12.47
C PRO A 61 -4.88 17.89 12.64
N HIS A 62 -5.70 17.17 11.87
CA HIS A 62 -5.75 15.73 11.94
C HIS A 62 -5.95 15.09 10.58
N VAL A 63 -5.43 13.88 10.43
CA VAL A 63 -5.60 13.08 9.23
C VAL A 63 -5.96 11.65 9.59
N ASN A 64 -6.91 11.09 8.84
CA ASN A 64 -7.07 9.65 8.78
C ASN A 64 -5.96 9.09 7.89
N ILE A 65 -5.19 8.15 8.42
CA ILE A 65 -4.04 7.59 7.72
C ILE A 65 -4.44 6.87 6.41
N TYR A 66 -5.66 6.35 6.32
CA TYR A 66 -6.14 5.70 5.10
C TYR A 66 -6.40 6.69 3.95
N ASN A 67 -6.46 7.99 4.23
CA ASN A 67 -6.54 9.02 3.19
C ASN A 67 -5.29 9.03 2.30
N MET A 68 -4.17 8.43 2.74
CA MET A 68 -2.95 8.28 1.93
C MET A 68 -3.14 7.36 0.72
N LEU A 69 -4.27 6.67 0.60
CA LEU A 69 -4.61 5.88 -0.59
C LEU A 69 -4.96 6.76 -1.79
N ASP A 70 -5.33 8.02 -1.56
CA ASP A 70 -5.77 8.95 -2.59
C ASP A 70 -4.84 10.18 -2.67
N ALA A 71 -4.76 10.78 -3.86
CA ALA A 71 -3.85 11.91 -4.13
C ALA A 71 -4.17 13.14 -3.26
N GLU A 72 -5.44 13.39 -2.97
CA GLU A 72 -5.89 14.49 -2.12
C GLU A 72 -5.36 14.33 -0.68
N GLY A 73 -5.48 13.14 -0.11
CA GLY A 73 -4.99 12.88 1.24
C GLY A 73 -3.46 13.01 1.35
N ILE A 74 -2.73 12.54 0.34
CA ILE A 74 -1.28 12.74 0.25
C ILE A 74 -0.93 14.23 0.19
N SER A 75 -1.63 15.00 -0.65
CA SER A 75 -1.43 16.45 -0.78
C SER A 75 -1.73 17.19 0.53
N ASN A 76 -2.80 16.80 1.21
CA ASN A 76 -3.18 17.34 2.51
C ASN A 76 -2.12 17.05 3.57
N LEU A 77 -1.61 15.81 3.66
CA LEU A 77 -0.54 15.52 4.61
C LEU A 77 0.72 16.33 4.30
N TRP A 78 1.11 16.43 3.03
CA TRP A 78 2.26 17.25 2.62
C TRP A 78 2.13 18.69 3.10
N SER A 79 0.96 19.32 2.92
CA SER A 79 0.74 20.72 3.35
C SER A 79 0.90 20.92 4.86
N LEU A 80 0.66 19.87 5.66
CA LEU A 80 0.77 19.91 7.12
C LEU A 80 2.19 19.72 7.64
N ILE A 81 3.07 19.02 6.89
CA ILE A 81 4.40 18.61 7.38
C ILE A 81 5.58 19.05 6.51
N TYR A 82 5.37 19.74 5.39
CA TYR A 82 6.44 20.09 4.42
C TYR A 82 7.63 20.86 5.03
N ASN A 83 7.44 21.59 6.14
CA ASN A 83 8.52 22.30 6.83
C ASN A 83 9.45 21.38 7.64
N ASP A 84 9.04 20.14 7.87
CA ASP A 84 9.69 19.18 8.76
C ASP A 84 10.20 17.93 8.03
N ILE A 85 9.99 17.84 6.70
CA ILE A 85 10.40 16.73 5.84
C ILE A 85 10.75 17.19 4.41
N SER A 86 11.76 16.59 3.79
CA SER A 86 12.07 16.84 2.37
C SER A 86 11.05 16.15 1.45
N ARG A 87 10.87 16.65 0.21
CA ARG A 87 9.95 16.03 -0.76
C ARG A 87 10.30 14.57 -1.05
N ASN A 88 11.58 14.26 -1.27
CA ASN A 88 12.04 12.89 -1.50
C ASN A 88 11.81 11.97 -0.29
N SER A 89 12.06 12.46 0.93
CA SER A 89 11.77 11.70 2.16
C SER A 89 10.27 11.45 2.31
N PHE A 90 9.44 12.43 1.96
CA PHE A 90 7.99 12.32 2.00
C PHE A 90 7.47 11.27 1.02
N ASP A 91 7.92 11.31 -0.23
CA ASP A 91 7.50 10.32 -1.23
C ASP A 91 7.88 8.89 -0.80
N LYS A 92 9.08 8.70 -0.22
CA LYS A 92 9.51 7.41 0.37
C LYS A 92 8.66 6.99 1.57
N MET A 93 8.35 7.92 2.46
CA MET A 93 7.49 7.68 3.62
C MET A 93 6.10 7.20 3.19
N ILE A 94 5.50 7.84 2.17
CA ILE A 94 4.21 7.43 1.62
C ILE A 94 4.29 6.02 1.04
N GLN A 95 5.35 5.66 0.30
CA GLN A 95 5.50 4.29 -0.21
C GLN A 95 5.60 3.27 0.94
N GLU A 96 6.37 3.56 2.00
CA GLU A 96 6.45 2.65 3.16
C GLU A 96 5.12 2.51 3.90
N LEU A 97 4.31 3.58 4.01
CA LEU A 97 2.96 3.52 4.57
C LEU A 97 2.01 2.68 3.71
N LEU A 98 2.02 2.88 2.39
CA LEU A 98 1.21 2.07 1.46
C LEU A 98 1.57 0.59 1.54
N LYS A 99 2.87 0.29 1.65
CA LYS A 99 3.37 -1.06 1.84
C LYS A 99 2.94 -1.67 3.17
N LEU A 100 2.98 -0.89 4.25
CA LEU A 100 2.46 -1.30 5.56
C LEU A 100 0.98 -1.69 5.49
N PHE A 101 0.14 -0.87 4.85
CA PHE A 101 -1.29 -1.18 4.70
C PHE A 101 -1.52 -2.43 3.87
N SER A 102 -0.71 -2.62 2.83
CA SER A 102 -0.77 -3.81 1.97
C SER A 102 -0.42 -5.08 2.75
N ILE A 103 0.64 -5.05 3.57
CA ILE A 103 0.99 -6.17 4.47
C ILE A 103 -0.15 -6.43 5.46
N GLN A 104 -0.69 -5.39 6.08
CA GLN A 104 -1.78 -5.52 7.06
C GLN A 104 -3.06 -6.10 6.43
N GLY A 105 -3.33 -5.77 5.16
CA GLY A 105 -4.48 -6.29 4.42
C GLY A 105 -4.40 -7.79 4.12
N VAL A 106 -3.19 -8.34 3.92
CA VAL A 106 -2.98 -9.75 3.56
C VAL A 106 -2.63 -10.65 4.74
N VAL A 107 -2.18 -10.10 5.88
CA VAL A 107 -1.56 -10.88 6.97
C VAL A 107 -2.45 -12.01 7.49
N ASP A 108 -3.76 -11.78 7.62
CA ASP A 108 -4.72 -12.78 8.12
C ASP A 108 -5.30 -13.67 7.02
N ARG A 109 -4.97 -13.38 5.75
CA ARG A 109 -5.51 -14.07 4.57
C ARG A 109 -4.51 -15.03 3.93
N LEU A 110 -3.21 -14.77 4.09
CA LEU A 110 -2.14 -15.68 3.70
C LEU A 110 -1.93 -16.73 4.79
N LYS A 111 -1.84 -18.01 4.41
CA LYS A 111 -1.70 -19.13 5.34
C LYS A 111 -0.31 -19.74 5.32
N PHE A 112 0.33 -19.76 4.16
CA PHE A 112 1.57 -20.48 3.91
C PHE A 112 2.72 -19.52 3.59
N LEU A 113 2.49 -18.50 2.77
CA LEU A 113 3.55 -17.56 2.40
C LEU A 113 3.71 -16.46 3.43
N ASN A 114 4.95 -16.00 3.61
CA ASN A 114 5.25 -14.88 4.50
C ASN A 114 4.73 -13.56 3.89
N PRO A 115 3.81 -12.83 4.57
CA PRO A 115 3.21 -11.61 4.05
C PRO A 115 4.21 -10.53 3.64
N VAL A 116 5.28 -10.36 4.41
CA VAL A 116 6.31 -9.34 4.13
C VAL A 116 7.08 -9.71 2.87
N VAL A 117 7.47 -10.97 2.74
CA VAL A 117 8.21 -11.46 1.56
C VAL A 117 7.35 -11.36 0.31
N VAL A 118 6.10 -11.82 0.37
CA VAL A 118 5.19 -11.76 -0.78
C VAL A 118 4.93 -10.33 -1.21
N ILE A 119 4.63 -9.42 -0.28
CA ILE A 119 4.37 -8.02 -0.63
C ILE A 119 5.59 -7.35 -1.28
N ASN A 120 6.82 -7.69 -0.86
CA ASN A 120 8.03 -7.21 -1.53
C ASN A 120 8.12 -7.71 -2.98
N GLU A 121 7.80 -8.97 -3.23
CA GLU A 121 7.80 -9.53 -4.58
C GLU A 121 6.69 -8.90 -5.45
N VAL A 122 5.52 -8.63 -4.86
CA VAL A 122 4.45 -7.92 -5.57
C VAL A 122 4.85 -6.48 -5.87
N GLU A 123 5.52 -5.77 -4.97
CA GLU A 123 6.04 -4.41 -5.21
C GLU A 123 6.97 -4.37 -6.43
N ASN A 124 7.83 -5.39 -6.57
CA ASN A 124 8.69 -5.55 -7.73
C ASN A 124 7.89 -5.77 -9.03
N VAL A 125 6.84 -6.59 -8.98
CA VAL A 125 5.93 -6.82 -10.11
C VAL A 125 5.23 -5.52 -10.52
N LEU A 126 4.67 -4.77 -9.58
CA LEU A 126 3.99 -3.50 -9.85
C LEU A 126 4.94 -2.46 -10.43
N THR A 127 6.15 -2.37 -9.88
CA THR A 127 7.19 -1.47 -10.39
C THR A 127 7.55 -1.78 -11.84
N LYS A 128 7.63 -3.07 -12.21
CA LYS A 128 7.88 -3.48 -13.61
C LYS A 128 6.72 -3.09 -14.53
N TYR A 129 5.47 -3.22 -14.09
CA TYR A 129 4.31 -2.76 -14.85
C TYR A 129 4.30 -1.24 -15.03
N GLU A 130 4.51 -0.48 -13.94
CA GLU A 130 4.60 0.99 -13.98
C GLU A 130 5.69 1.45 -14.97
N ASN A 131 6.86 0.82 -14.93
CA ASN A 131 7.97 1.14 -15.83
C ASN A 131 7.70 0.76 -17.30
N TYR A 132 7.15 -0.43 -17.55
CA TYR A 132 6.89 -0.92 -18.91
C TYR A 132 5.82 -0.07 -19.61
N TYR A 133 4.68 0.15 -18.93
CA TYR A 133 3.56 0.91 -19.48
C TYR A 133 3.67 2.43 -19.28
N ARG A 134 4.71 2.90 -18.57
CA ARG A 134 4.92 4.32 -18.22
C ARG A 134 3.71 4.93 -17.50
N ILE A 135 3.15 4.17 -16.57
CA ILE A 135 2.01 4.55 -15.74
C ILE A 135 2.42 4.68 -14.28
N THR A 136 1.60 5.37 -13.49
CA THR A 136 1.75 5.40 -12.04
C THR A 136 0.41 5.04 -11.40
N PHE A 137 0.40 3.97 -10.63
CA PHE A 137 -0.79 3.54 -9.92
C PHE A 137 -1.02 4.42 -8.70
N THR A 138 -2.28 4.79 -8.46
CA THR A 138 -2.68 5.47 -7.23
C THR A 138 -2.55 4.53 -6.03
N GLY A 139 -2.50 5.06 -4.81
CA GLY A 139 -2.38 4.25 -3.59
C GLY A 139 -3.49 3.20 -3.46
N LYS A 140 -4.73 3.56 -3.79
CA LYS A 140 -5.87 2.65 -3.83
C LYS A 140 -5.72 1.52 -4.85
N VAL A 141 -5.23 1.83 -6.04
CA VAL A 141 -4.98 0.83 -7.10
C VAL A 141 -3.83 -0.08 -6.68
N LYS A 142 -2.73 0.47 -6.16
CA LYS A 142 -1.61 -0.32 -5.61
C LYS A 142 -2.10 -1.27 -4.54
N LEU A 143 -2.88 -0.79 -3.56
CA LEU A 143 -3.41 -1.63 -2.49
C LEU A 143 -4.25 -2.79 -3.05
N ASN A 144 -5.13 -2.53 -4.02
CA ASN A 144 -5.92 -3.58 -4.66
C ASN A 144 -5.03 -4.62 -5.36
N LEU A 145 -4.05 -4.16 -6.16
CA LEU A 145 -3.13 -5.04 -6.86
C LEU A 145 -2.24 -5.85 -5.90
N TYR A 146 -1.76 -5.24 -4.81
CA TYR A 146 -1.06 -5.93 -3.73
C TYR A 146 -1.88 -7.09 -3.18
N MET A 147 -3.14 -6.83 -2.84
CA MET A 147 -4.06 -7.84 -2.33
C MET A 147 -4.32 -8.95 -3.36
N HIS A 148 -4.61 -8.58 -4.60
CA HIS A 148 -4.95 -9.53 -5.65
C HIS A 148 -3.77 -10.46 -5.97
N ILE A 149 -2.60 -9.90 -6.25
CA ILE A 149 -1.41 -10.68 -6.63
C ILE A 149 -0.93 -11.53 -5.46
N ALA A 150 -0.92 -11.01 -4.22
CA ALA A 150 -0.49 -11.81 -3.07
C ALA A 150 -1.37 -13.05 -2.86
N LEU A 151 -2.70 -12.91 -2.94
CA LEU A 151 -3.65 -14.02 -2.80
C LEU A 151 -3.61 -14.97 -4.01
N MET A 152 -3.33 -14.45 -5.21
CA MET A 152 -3.10 -15.25 -6.40
C MET A 152 -1.87 -16.16 -6.23
N ILE A 153 -0.74 -15.61 -5.79
CA ILE A 153 0.50 -16.39 -5.57
C ILE A 153 0.27 -17.47 -4.51
N GLU A 154 -0.39 -17.15 -3.40
CA GLU A 154 -0.75 -18.12 -2.36
C GLU A 154 -1.60 -19.27 -2.92
N ARG A 155 -2.62 -18.96 -3.72
CA ARG A 155 -3.47 -19.97 -4.37
C ARG A 155 -2.63 -20.88 -5.29
N LEU A 156 -1.81 -20.30 -6.16
CA LEU A 156 -0.96 -21.04 -7.09
C LEU A 156 0.10 -21.88 -6.37
N PHE A 157 0.60 -21.39 -5.22
CA PHE A 157 1.54 -22.12 -4.39
C PHE A 157 0.91 -23.39 -3.79
N ILE A 158 -0.38 -23.33 -3.45
CA ILE A 158 -1.16 -24.47 -2.96
C ILE A 158 -1.52 -25.43 -4.10
N SER A 159 -1.93 -24.92 -5.26
CA SER A 159 -2.41 -25.73 -6.41
C SER A 159 -1.32 -26.15 -7.40
N ARG A 160 -0.04 -26.15 -6.99
CA ARG A 160 1.14 -26.38 -7.85
C ARG A 160 1.17 -27.71 -8.62
N GLU A 161 0.27 -28.64 -8.32
CA GLU A 161 0.10 -29.91 -9.04
C GLU A 161 -0.79 -29.77 -10.30
N GLU A 162 -1.60 -28.71 -10.38
CA GLU A 162 -2.53 -28.42 -11.49
C GLU A 162 -1.92 -27.37 -12.44
N LYS A 163 -0.91 -27.77 -13.22
CA LYS A 163 -0.18 -26.89 -14.15
C LYS A 163 -0.81 -26.85 -15.56
N GLU A 164 -2.13 -26.87 -15.66
CA GLU A 164 -2.81 -26.74 -16.95
C GLU A 164 -3.16 -25.29 -17.25
N ASP A 165 -2.75 -24.82 -18.43
CA ASP A 165 -3.02 -23.49 -18.92
C ASP A 165 -4.14 -23.54 -19.96
N ILE A 166 -5.32 -23.02 -19.63
CA ILE A 166 -6.44 -22.94 -20.57
C ILE A 166 -6.15 -21.79 -21.53
N LYS A 167 -5.82 -22.17 -22.78
CA LYS A 167 -5.48 -21.19 -23.82
C LYS A 167 -6.73 -20.68 -24.51
N GLU A 168 -7.09 -19.45 -24.21
CA GLU A 168 -8.14 -18.72 -24.93
C GLU A 168 -7.54 -17.86 -26.04
N LYS A 169 -8.36 -17.50 -27.03
CA LYS A 169 -7.94 -16.60 -28.11
C LYS A 169 -7.88 -15.18 -27.58
N LEU A 170 -6.67 -14.61 -27.52
CA LEU A 170 -6.43 -13.24 -27.06
C LEU A 170 -6.62 -12.24 -28.21
N SER A 171 -7.17 -11.06 -27.89
CA SER A 171 -7.03 -9.88 -28.74
C SER A 171 -5.57 -9.38 -28.74
N GLU A 172 -5.21 -8.50 -29.68
CA GLU A 172 -3.85 -7.97 -29.78
C GLU A 172 -3.35 -7.27 -28.50
N PRO A 173 -4.14 -6.39 -27.83
CA PRO A 173 -3.72 -5.80 -26.56
C PRO A 173 -3.57 -6.82 -25.41
N GLU A 174 -4.43 -7.84 -25.37
CA GLU A 174 -4.35 -8.90 -24.36
C GLU A 174 -3.13 -9.80 -24.61
N ALA A 175 -2.77 -10.05 -25.88
CA ALA A 175 -1.59 -10.81 -26.24
C ALA A 175 -0.30 -10.09 -25.85
N GLU A 176 -0.22 -8.77 -26.07
CA GLU A 176 0.92 -7.97 -25.61
C GLU A 176 1.03 -8.00 -24.09
N PHE A 177 -0.09 -7.76 -23.39
CA PHE A 177 -0.11 -7.82 -21.93
C PHE A 177 0.29 -9.20 -21.41
N TYR A 178 -0.13 -10.27 -22.07
CA TYR A 178 0.23 -11.63 -21.72
C TYR A 178 1.73 -11.87 -21.82
N VAL A 179 2.34 -11.55 -22.96
CA VAL A 179 3.79 -11.71 -23.16
C VAL A 179 4.59 -10.92 -22.13
N THR A 180 4.21 -9.65 -21.91
CA THR A 180 4.84 -8.79 -20.90
C THR A 180 4.70 -9.37 -19.50
N SER A 181 3.50 -9.83 -19.14
CA SER A 181 3.22 -10.42 -17.82
C SER A 181 4.04 -11.69 -17.58
N LYS A 182 4.17 -12.59 -18.57
CA LYS A 182 5.01 -13.78 -18.44
C LYS A 182 6.47 -13.43 -18.12
N ASN A 183 7.01 -12.39 -18.74
CA ASN A 183 8.36 -11.91 -18.43
C ASN A 183 8.47 -11.31 -17.03
N ILE A 184 7.49 -10.50 -16.62
CA ILE A 184 7.45 -9.84 -15.31
C ILE A 184 7.39 -10.87 -14.18
N PHE A 185 6.53 -11.88 -14.30
CA PHE A 185 6.31 -12.92 -13.29
C PHE A 185 7.35 -14.03 -13.29
N LYS A 186 8.18 -14.16 -14.34
CA LYS A 186 9.14 -15.27 -14.45
C LYS A 186 10.04 -15.49 -13.21
N PRO A 187 10.61 -14.45 -12.57
CA PRO A 187 11.41 -14.65 -11.36
C PRO A 187 10.59 -15.22 -10.20
N MET A 188 9.36 -14.73 -10.03
CA MET A 188 8.44 -15.18 -8.99
C MET A 188 7.95 -16.62 -9.25
N GLU A 189 7.60 -16.96 -10.49
CA GLU A 189 7.28 -18.33 -10.89
C GLU A 189 8.39 -19.31 -10.52
N ASN A 190 9.64 -18.94 -10.78
CA ASN A 190 10.80 -19.76 -10.43
C ASN A 190 10.99 -19.86 -8.91
N ASN A 191 10.91 -18.73 -8.18
CA ASN A 191 11.14 -18.67 -6.73
C ASN A 191 10.12 -19.49 -5.92
N TYR A 192 8.86 -19.49 -6.34
CA TYR A 192 7.78 -20.21 -5.66
C TYR A 192 7.43 -21.56 -6.31
N ASN A 193 8.08 -21.91 -7.42
CA ASN A 193 7.75 -23.08 -8.26
C ASN A 193 6.25 -23.12 -8.63
N ILE A 194 5.73 -21.97 -9.07
CA ILE A 194 4.34 -21.78 -9.51
C ILE A 194 4.29 -21.48 -11.02
N MET A 195 3.09 -21.55 -11.58
CA MET A 195 2.81 -21.09 -12.94
C MET A 195 1.66 -20.10 -12.90
N VAL A 196 1.89 -18.88 -13.39
CA VAL A 196 0.83 -17.89 -13.62
C VAL A 196 0.23 -18.19 -14.99
N SER A 197 -1.00 -18.71 -14.99
CA SER A 197 -1.72 -19.11 -16.20
C SER A 197 -2.25 -17.89 -16.97
N GLN A 198 -2.72 -18.12 -18.19
CA GLN A 198 -3.39 -17.12 -19.01
C GLN A 198 -4.64 -16.56 -18.32
N TYR A 199 -5.38 -17.39 -17.58
CA TYR A 199 -6.54 -16.94 -16.79
C TYR A 199 -6.14 -15.94 -15.71
N GLU A 200 -5.09 -16.21 -14.95
CA GLU A 200 -4.62 -15.29 -13.91
C GLU A 200 -4.13 -13.96 -14.50
N ILE A 201 -3.46 -14.03 -15.64
CA ILE A 201 -3.02 -12.84 -16.38
C ILE A 201 -4.23 -12.06 -16.94
N SER A 202 -5.29 -12.72 -17.38
CA SER A 202 -6.48 -12.03 -17.89
C SER A 202 -7.22 -11.27 -16.77
N LEU A 203 -7.25 -11.82 -15.55
CA LEU A 203 -7.74 -11.10 -14.37
C LEU A 203 -6.88 -9.87 -14.05
N LEU A 204 -5.55 -9.99 -14.13
CA LEU A 204 -4.66 -8.83 -13.98
C LEU A 204 -4.87 -7.79 -15.09
N TYR A 205 -5.13 -8.22 -16.32
CA TYR A 205 -5.44 -7.31 -17.42
C TYR A 205 -6.72 -6.53 -17.15
N GLN A 206 -7.74 -7.12 -16.53
CA GLN A 206 -8.95 -6.38 -16.15
C GLN A 206 -8.67 -5.28 -15.11
N LEU A 207 -7.69 -5.49 -14.22
CA LEU A 207 -7.32 -4.52 -13.19
C LEU A 207 -6.38 -3.43 -13.71
N ILE A 208 -5.44 -3.78 -14.59
CA ILE A 208 -4.39 -2.88 -15.07
C ILE A 208 -4.74 -2.24 -16.41
N GLY A 209 -5.47 -2.95 -17.27
CA GLY A 209 -5.88 -2.53 -18.62
C GLY A 209 -6.49 -1.13 -18.70
N PRO A 210 -7.36 -0.69 -17.77
CA PRO A 210 -7.88 0.68 -17.78
C PRO A 210 -6.83 1.80 -17.68
N PHE A 211 -5.60 1.47 -17.24
CA PHE A 211 -4.50 2.41 -17.11
C PHE A 211 -3.54 2.37 -18.31
N ILE A 212 -3.56 1.29 -19.09
CA ILE A 212 -2.70 1.14 -20.27
C ILE A 212 -3.28 2.01 -21.39
N GLN A 213 -2.52 3.00 -21.85
CA GLN A 213 -2.95 3.87 -22.94
C GLN A 213 -3.04 3.07 -24.24
N LYS A 214 -4.09 3.34 -25.04
CA LYS A 214 -4.20 2.89 -26.43
C LYS A 214 -3.47 3.84 -27.37
#